data_AF-A0AA35LI12-F1
#
_entry.id   AF-A0AA35LI12-F1
#
_cell.length_a   1.000
_cell.length_b   1.000
_cell.length_c   1.000
_cell.angle_alpha   90.00
_cell.angle_beta   90.00
_cell.angle_gamma   90.00
#
_symmetry.space_group_name_H-M   'P 1'
#
loop_
_entity.id
_entity.type
_entity.pdbx_description
1 polymer ?
#
loop_
_entity_poly.entity_id
_entity_poly.type
_entity_poly.pdbx_seq_one_letter_code
_entity_poly.pdbx_strand_id
1 'polypeptide(L)'
;MAGGGESKHVGSWLPSSGSVKGERQHAARGVGAPGMHRELALAPPAAMQSRCALGARRAHCAARLCAERALHGREGAPGQPAVAAASSEALLRRLVAGGASVVPGFLSEEEEALLAREVEAPLRRGRYQDAHWDGVIHRYRETERSHWSKECQEILQRVRDTAFPPGVPQLAQVHVLDLDKTGYIKPHIDSVKFCGCTIAGLSLLSSSVMRLVSEQNGHDWLDLLLERRSLYILRGPARYEFTHEILKDEESFFGGRKIPRERRISVICRNLPLPSTPP
;
A
#
# COMPACT_ATOMS: atom_id res chain seq x y z
N MET A 1 23.69 -23.40 61.53
CA MET A 1 23.06 -22.09 61.20
C MET A 1 22.10 -22.31 60.06
N ALA A 2 20.81 -22.31 60.36
CA ALA A 2 19.69 -22.33 59.43
C ALA A 2 18.51 -21.67 60.17
N GLY A 3 17.97 -20.56 59.65
CA GLY A 3 16.67 -20.00 60.02
C GLY A 3 15.71 -20.33 58.88
N GLY A 4 14.45 -20.76 59.08
CA GLY A 4 13.38 -20.17 59.90
C GLY A 4 12.54 -19.27 58.97
N GLY A 5 11.21 -19.31 58.87
CA GLY A 5 10.11 -20.04 59.48
C GLY A 5 8.77 -19.42 58.99
N GLU A 6 7.68 -20.19 59.12
CA GLU A 6 6.24 -19.79 59.24
C GLU A 6 5.51 -19.14 58.03
N SER A 7 4.44 -19.72 57.46
CA SER A 7 3.06 -20.04 57.93
C SER A 7 2.06 -18.87 57.82
N LYS A 8 0.95 -19.06 57.07
CA LYS A 8 -0.45 -19.09 57.56
C LYS A 8 -1.49 -19.23 56.43
N HIS A 9 -2.56 -19.96 56.77
CA HIS A 9 -3.76 -20.27 56.00
C HIS A 9 -4.95 -19.32 56.33
N VAL A 10 -6.01 -19.49 55.52
CA VAL A 10 -7.47 -19.33 55.77
C VAL A 10 -8.14 -18.04 55.27
N GLY A 11 -9.20 -18.23 54.46
CA GLY A 11 -10.25 -17.23 54.23
C GLY A 11 -11.16 -17.50 53.04
N SER A 12 -12.10 -18.44 53.17
CA SER A 12 -13.21 -18.74 52.25
C SER A 12 -14.28 -17.64 52.21
N TRP A 13 -14.88 -17.33 51.05
CA TRP A 13 -16.29 -16.92 50.92
C TRP A 13 -16.83 -17.25 49.51
N LEU A 14 -17.84 -18.14 49.47
CA LEU A 14 -18.90 -18.29 48.45
C LEU A 14 -20.21 -18.10 49.23
N PRO A 15 -21.30 -17.56 48.63
CA PRO A 15 -22.23 -18.39 47.81
C PRO A 15 -22.72 -17.66 46.53
N SER A 16 -23.03 -18.39 45.43
CA SER A 16 -24.38 -18.86 44.98
C SER A 16 -25.36 -17.69 44.70
N SER A 17 -26.26 -17.66 43.72
CA SER A 17 -26.89 -18.62 42.80
C SER A 17 -27.88 -17.82 41.91
N GLY A 18 -28.46 -18.44 40.87
CA GLY A 18 -29.71 -17.97 40.22
C GLY A 18 -29.52 -17.40 38.81
N SER A 19 -29.60 -18.16 37.71
CA SER A 19 -30.69 -18.97 37.14
C SER A 19 -31.50 -18.23 36.06
N VAL A 20 -31.60 -18.95 34.95
CA VAL A 20 -32.26 -18.69 33.66
C VAL A 20 -33.79 -18.67 33.80
N LYS A 21 -34.46 -17.83 32.98
CA LYS A 21 -35.77 -18.03 32.28
C LYS A 21 -36.27 -16.64 31.82
N GLY A 22 -36.86 -16.43 30.65
CA GLY A 22 -37.31 -17.37 29.63
C GLY A 22 -37.92 -16.63 28.44
N GLU A 23 -38.08 -17.39 27.35
CA GLU A 23 -38.84 -17.04 26.16
C GLU A 23 -40.31 -16.71 26.49
N ARG A 24 -40.87 -15.75 25.74
CA ARG A 24 -42.28 -15.77 25.35
C ARG A 24 -42.42 -15.37 23.89
N GLN A 25 -43.01 -16.28 23.13
CA GLN A 25 -43.57 -16.06 21.82
C GLN A 25 -44.89 -15.28 21.94
N HIS A 26 -45.18 -14.42 20.98
CA HIS A 26 -46.54 -14.16 20.51
C HIS A 26 -46.51 -13.91 19.00
N ALA A 27 -47.28 -14.73 18.28
CA ALA A 27 -47.60 -14.57 16.88
C ALA A 27 -48.93 -13.82 16.73
N ALA A 28 -49.06 -12.95 15.72
CA ALA A 28 -50.21 -12.93 14.80
C ALA A 28 -50.10 -11.80 13.73
N ARG A 29 -50.04 -12.25 12.46
CA ARG A 29 -50.81 -11.83 11.28
C ARG A 29 -50.86 -10.34 10.85
N GLY A 30 -50.47 -10.11 9.59
CA GLY A 30 -51.35 -9.39 8.64
C GLY A 30 -50.72 -8.40 7.66
N VAL A 31 -50.57 -8.85 6.41
CA VAL A 31 -50.84 -8.16 5.12
C VAL A 31 -50.15 -6.81 4.79
N GLY A 32 -49.41 -6.78 3.67
CA GLY A 32 -49.25 -5.58 2.82
C GLY A 32 -47.86 -5.36 2.22
N ALA A 33 -47.72 -5.56 0.90
CA ALA A 33 -46.67 -4.98 0.06
C ALA A 33 -47.34 -4.38 -1.20
N PRO A 34 -46.72 -3.49 -1.99
CA PRO A 34 -45.49 -2.72 -1.79
C PRO A 34 -45.69 -1.20 -1.96
N GLY A 35 -45.03 -0.37 -1.14
CA GLY A 35 -44.94 1.08 -1.35
C GLY A 35 -43.61 1.45 -1.98
N MET A 36 -43.61 1.82 -3.26
CA MET A 36 -42.48 2.48 -3.93
C MET A 36 -42.22 3.83 -3.27
N HIS A 37 -41.20 3.92 -2.41
CA HIS A 37 -40.58 5.20 -2.07
C HIS A 37 -39.39 5.42 -2.99
N ARG A 38 -39.57 6.34 -3.94
CA ARG A 38 -38.46 6.99 -4.66
C ARG A 38 -37.60 7.72 -3.63
N GLU A 39 -36.45 7.15 -3.30
CA GLU A 39 -35.39 7.86 -2.62
C GLU A 39 -34.78 8.84 -3.65
N LEU A 40 -35.16 10.11 -3.53
CA LEU A 40 -34.52 11.21 -4.24
C LEU A 40 -33.08 11.30 -3.73
N ALA A 41 -32.14 10.83 -4.55
CA ALA A 41 -30.71 11.08 -4.38
C ALA A 41 -30.49 12.59 -4.39
N LEU A 42 -30.38 13.18 -3.20
CA LEU A 42 -29.88 14.54 -3.01
C LEU A 42 -28.42 14.56 -3.43
N ALA A 43 -28.13 15.26 -4.52
CA ALA A 43 -26.76 15.56 -4.94
C ALA A 43 -26.02 16.26 -3.78
N PRO A 44 -24.75 15.93 -3.52
CA PRO A 44 -24.00 16.56 -2.44
C PRO A 44 -23.81 18.07 -2.72
N PRO A 45 -23.80 18.91 -1.67
CA PRO A 45 -23.71 20.35 -1.83
C PRO A 45 -22.38 20.77 -2.48
N ALA A 46 -22.45 21.76 -3.38
CA ALA A 46 -21.33 22.29 -4.18
C ALA A 46 -20.10 22.76 -3.36
N ALA A 47 -20.22 22.90 -2.04
CA ALA A 47 -19.12 23.20 -1.13
C ALA A 47 -18.08 22.07 -1.02
N MET A 48 -18.42 20.82 -1.37
CA MET A 48 -17.48 19.69 -1.33
C MET A 48 -16.56 19.62 -2.56
N GLN A 49 -16.98 20.19 -3.69
CA GLN A 49 -16.18 20.27 -4.92
C GLN A 49 -15.04 21.31 -4.82
N SER A 50 -15.26 22.39 -4.06
CA SER A 50 -14.28 23.48 -3.89
C SER A 50 -13.08 23.10 -3.00
N ARG A 51 -13.29 22.27 -1.96
CA ARG A 51 -12.20 21.76 -1.11
C ARG A 51 -11.30 20.75 -1.82
N CYS A 52 -11.85 19.96 -2.75
CA CYS A 52 -11.10 19.01 -3.58
C CYS A 52 -10.16 19.75 -4.56
N ALA A 53 -10.62 20.85 -5.14
CA ALA A 53 -9.83 21.69 -6.04
C ALA A 53 -8.64 22.39 -5.36
N LEU A 54 -8.78 22.82 -4.09
CA LEU A 54 -7.66 23.43 -3.35
C LEU A 54 -6.60 22.40 -2.93
N GLY A 55 -7.01 21.19 -2.55
CA GLY A 55 -6.10 20.08 -2.26
C GLY A 55 -5.31 19.65 -3.50
N ALA A 56 -5.99 19.56 -4.65
CA ALA A 56 -5.38 19.26 -5.94
C ALA A 56 -4.36 20.32 -6.37
N ARG A 57 -4.66 21.63 -6.22
CA ARG A 57 -3.73 22.72 -6.57
C ARG A 57 -2.45 22.73 -5.72
N ARG A 58 -2.54 22.40 -4.43
CA ARG A 58 -1.37 22.31 -3.52
C ARG A 58 -0.50 21.08 -3.82
N ALA A 59 -1.12 19.94 -4.10
CA ALA A 59 -0.41 18.76 -4.59
C ALA A 59 0.27 19.01 -5.95
N HIS A 60 -0.36 19.79 -6.83
CA HIS A 60 0.20 20.18 -8.13
C HIS A 60 1.50 21.01 -7.99
N CYS A 61 1.58 21.88 -6.98
CA CYS A 61 2.79 22.67 -6.70
C CYS A 61 3.95 21.79 -6.18
N ALA A 62 3.66 20.88 -5.25
CA ALA A 62 4.63 19.90 -4.75
C ALA A 62 5.09 18.91 -5.85
N ALA A 63 4.18 18.51 -6.73
CA ALA A 63 4.46 17.62 -7.86
C ALA A 63 5.39 18.27 -8.90
N ARG A 64 5.22 19.58 -9.19
CA ARG A 64 6.08 20.32 -10.13
C ARG A 64 7.54 20.38 -9.67
N LEU A 65 7.77 20.66 -8.39
CA LEU A 65 9.13 20.78 -7.83
C LEU A 65 9.93 19.46 -7.86
N CYS A 66 9.28 18.31 -7.70
CA CYS A 66 9.95 17.00 -7.80
C CYS A 66 10.08 16.50 -9.25
N ALA A 67 9.15 16.86 -10.15
CA ALA A 67 9.19 16.43 -11.56
C ALA A 67 10.32 17.09 -12.36
N GLU A 68 10.66 18.34 -12.06
CA GLU A 68 11.65 19.13 -12.83
C GLU A 68 13.12 18.71 -12.61
N ARG A 69 13.42 17.83 -11.64
CA ARG A 69 14.81 17.47 -11.27
C ARG A 69 15.22 16.00 -11.45
N ALA A 70 14.33 15.13 -11.93
CA ALA A 70 14.59 13.68 -12.07
C ALA A 70 14.86 13.23 -13.52
N LEU A 71 15.47 14.08 -14.35
CA LEU A 71 15.77 13.80 -15.75
C LEU A 71 17.08 13.00 -15.91
N HIS A 72 17.08 11.72 -15.52
CA HIS A 72 18.05 10.74 -16.04
C HIS A 72 17.39 9.36 -16.14
N GLY A 73 16.45 9.22 -17.08
CA GLY A 73 15.96 7.90 -17.50
C GLY A 73 17.03 7.24 -18.37
N ARG A 74 17.54 6.07 -17.95
CA ARG A 74 18.31 5.20 -18.82
C ARG A 74 17.36 4.55 -19.81
N GLU A 75 17.56 4.75 -21.12
CA GLU A 75 16.90 3.95 -22.16
C GLU A 75 17.24 2.47 -21.97
N GLY A 76 16.21 1.62 -22.00
CA GLY A 76 16.37 0.17 -21.88
C GLY A 76 17.12 -0.40 -23.08
N ALA A 77 17.99 -1.37 -22.83
CA ALA A 77 18.69 -2.11 -23.88
C ALA A 77 17.67 -2.88 -24.77
N PRO A 78 17.91 -2.99 -26.09
CA PRO A 78 17.02 -3.72 -26.99
C PRO A 78 16.92 -5.21 -26.57
N GLY A 79 15.69 -5.70 -26.39
CA GLY A 79 15.39 -7.09 -26.05
C GLY A 79 14.83 -7.35 -24.64
N GLN A 80 14.71 -6.33 -23.78
CA GLN A 80 14.02 -6.48 -22.50
C GLN A 80 12.49 -6.45 -22.68
N PRO A 81 11.73 -7.36 -22.02
CA PRO A 81 10.27 -7.33 -22.07
C PRO A 81 9.75 -6.01 -21.50
N ALA A 82 8.67 -5.48 -22.11
CA ALA A 82 8.04 -4.25 -21.64
C ALA A 82 7.57 -4.44 -20.19
N VAL A 83 7.87 -3.45 -19.33
CA VAL A 83 7.51 -3.44 -17.91
C VAL A 83 6.30 -2.57 -17.60
N ALA A 84 5.77 -1.88 -18.61
CA ALA A 84 4.64 -0.97 -18.49
C ALA A 84 3.72 -1.12 -19.72
N ALA A 85 2.41 -1.11 -19.48
CA ALA A 85 1.37 -1.11 -20.51
C ALA A 85 0.26 -0.15 -20.10
N ALA A 86 -0.30 0.63 -21.02
CA ALA A 86 -1.31 1.64 -20.69
C ALA A 86 -2.49 1.59 -21.66
N SER A 87 -3.59 2.25 -21.29
CA SER A 87 -4.77 2.42 -22.15
C SER A 87 -4.49 3.16 -23.45
N SER A 88 -3.46 4.03 -23.49
CA SER A 88 -2.99 4.71 -24.69
C SER A 88 -1.49 5.01 -24.63
N GLU A 89 -0.86 5.13 -25.80
CA GLU A 89 0.57 5.46 -25.90
C GLU A 89 0.89 6.86 -25.35
N ALA A 90 0.00 7.83 -25.56
CA ALA A 90 0.15 9.18 -25.02
C ALA A 90 0.15 9.18 -23.49
N LEU A 91 -0.73 8.39 -22.87
CA LEU A 91 -0.78 8.23 -21.42
C LEU A 91 0.49 7.53 -20.89
N LEU A 92 0.94 6.47 -21.56
CA LEU A 92 2.18 5.78 -21.22
C LEU A 92 3.36 6.76 -21.19
N ARG A 93 3.56 7.53 -22.27
CA ARG A 93 4.63 8.53 -22.37
C ARG A 93 4.51 9.58 -21.25
N ARG A 94 3.31 10.09 -20.99
CA ARG A 94 3.06 11.08 -19.93
C ARG A 94 3.42 10.55 -18.54
N LEU A 95 2.96 9.36 -18.18
CA LEU A 95 3.17 8.81 -16.84
C LEU A 95 4.62 8.37 -16.62
N VAL A 96 5.26 7.79 -17.64
CA VAL A 96 6.69 7.42 -17.58
C VAL A 96 7.56 8.67 -17.45
N ALA A 97 7.32 9.71 -18.27
CA ALA A 97 8.02 10.99 -18.13
C ALA A 97 7.73 11.69 -16.79
N GLY A 98 6.51 11.50 -16.25
CA GLY A 98 6.08 11.98 -14.94
C GLY A 98 6.65 11.21 -13.75
N GLY A 99 7.44 10.16 -13.99
CA GLY A 99 8.16 9.42 -12.97
C GLY A 99 7.47 8.15 -12.45
N ALA A 100 6.56 7.55 -13.21
CA ALA A 100 6.16 6.15 -13.03
C ALA A 100 7.17 5.24 -13.75
N SER A 101 7.93 4.44 -13.01
CA SER A 101 8.96 3.59 -13.60
C SER A 101 9.17 2.31 -12.83
N VAL A 102 9.61 1.26 -13.54
CA VAL A 102 10.08 0.00 -12.96
C VAL A 102 11.51 -0.23 -13.43
N VAL A 103 12.39 -0.62 -12.50
CA VAL A 103 13.77 -1.06 -12.78
C VAL A 103 13.84 -2.56 -12.50
N PRO A 104 13.76 -3.42 -13.53
CA PRO A 104 13.92 -4.87 -13.38
C PRO A 104 15.32 -5.23 -12.90
N GLY A 105 15.43 -6.31 -12.13
CA GLY A 105 16.72 -6.80 -11.65
C GLY A 105 17.52 -5.78 -10.85
N PHE A 106 16.85 -4.84 -10.17
CA PHE A 106 17.48 -3.85 -9.31
C PHE A 106 18.23 -4.52 -8.13
N LEU A 107 17.72 -5.66 -7.67
CA LEU A 107 18.39 -6.53 -6.73
C LEU A 107 19.01 -7.72 -7.46
N SER A 108 20.20 -8.12 -7.00
CA SER A 108 20.73 -9.47 -7.20
C SER A 108 19.92 -10.51 -6.43
N GLU A 109 20.16 -11.79 -6.69
CA GLU A 109 19.49 -12.88 -5.97
C GLU A 109 19.95 -12.94 -4.51
N GLU A 110 21.22 -12.63 -4.27
CA GLU A 110 21.82 -12.54 -2.94
C GLU A 110 21.19 -11.42 -2.11
N GLU A 111 20.99 -10.24 -2.72
CA GLU A 111 20.34 -9.09 -2.09
C GLU A 111 18.86 -9.34 -1.79
N GLU A 112 18.12 -9.99 -2.70
CA GLU A 112 16.75 -10.44 -2.45
C GLU A 112 16.71 -11.39 -1.25
N ALA A 113 17.61 -12.37 -1.22
CA ALA A 113 17.68 -13.36 -0.15
C ALA A 113 18.08 -12.73 1.20
N LEU A 114 18.97 -11.73 1.20
CA LEU A 114 19.35 -10.97 2.40
C LEU A 114 18.15 -10.22 2.99
N LEU A 115 17.47 -9.42 2.16
CA LEU A 115 16.28 -8.68 2.59
C LEU A 115 15.19 -9.62 3.09
N ALA A 116 14.88 -10.67 2.33
CA ALA A 116 13.85 -11.64 2.69
C ALA A 116 14.15 -12.31 4.03
N ARG A 117 15.40 -12.74 4.28
CA ARG A 117 15.80 -13.33 5.56
C ARG A 117 15.65 -12.35 6.73
N GLU A 118 16.07 -11.10 6.54
CA GLU A 118 16.06 -10.11 7.62
C GLU A 118 14.64 -9.74 8.06
N VAL A 119 13.70 -9.64 7.11
CA VAL A 119 12.30 -9.27 7.42
C VAL A 119 11.43 -10.46 7.84
N GLU A 120 11.86 -11.70 7.59
CA GLU A 120 11.04 -12.90 7.82
C GLU A 120 10.63 -13.06 9.30
N ALA A 121 11.59 -12.99 10.23
CA ALA A 121 11.29 -13.17 11.65
C ALA A 121 10.35 -12.08 12.22
N PRO A 122 10.55 -10.78 11.95
CA PRO A 122 9.59 -9.72 12.26
C PRO A 122 8.20 -9.97 11.71
N LEU A 123 8.08 -10.32 10.42
CA LEU A 123 6.79 -10.57 9.79
C LEU A 123 6.08 -11.79 10.40
N ARG A 124 6.81 -12.87 10.69
CA ARG A 124 6.25 -14.09 11.31
C ARG A 124 5.66 -13.90 12.70
N ARG A 125 6.04 -12.83 13.42
CA ARG A 125 5.40 -12.49 14.70
C ARG A 125 3.96 -12.03 14.51
N GLY A 126 3.64 -11.45 13.35
CA GLY A 126 2.29 -11.07 12.96
C GLY A 126 1.54 -12.23 12.30
N ARG A 127 0.24 -12.34 12.61
CA ARG A 127 -0.69 -13.17 11.82
C ARG A 127 -1.12 -12.39 10.58
N TYR A 128 -1.47 -13.10 9.52
CA TYR A 128 -2.18 -12.50 8.40
C TYR A 128 -3.52 -11.94 8.88
N GLN A 129 -3.80 -10.70 8.51
CA GLN A 129 -5.05 -9.99 8.75
C GLN A 129 -5.90 -10.05 7.48
N ASP A 130 -7.20 -10.27 7.64
CA ASP A 130 -8.09 -10.38 6.49
C ASP A 130 -8.32 -9.02 5.81
N ALA A 131 -8.37 -7.93 6.56
CA ALA A 131 -8.44 -6.56 6.05
C ALA A 131 -7.73 -5.57 6.97
N HIS A 132 -7.08 -4.55 6.39
CA HIS A 132 -6.55 -3.40 7.11
C HIS A 132 -7.71 -2.49 7.58
N TRP A 133 -7.49 -1.63 8.58
CA TRP A 133 -8.56 -0.83 9.20
C TRP A 133 -9.25 0.15 8.22
N ASP A 134 -8.56 0.57 7.17
CA ASP A 134 -9.12 1.40 6.08
C ASP A 134 -9.75 0.57 4.94
N GLY A 135 -9.67 -0.75 5.01
CA GLY A 135 -10.22 -1.68 4.02
C GLY A 135 -9.44 -1.79 2.70
N VAL A 136 -8.25 -1.20 2.59
CA VAL A 136 -7.45 -1.17 1.34
C VAL A 136 -6.66 -2.46 1.12
N ILE A 137 -6.00 -2.97 2.16
CA ILE A 137 -5.11 -4.15 2.05
C ILE A 137 -5.81 -5.39 2.62
N HIS A 138 -5.73 -6.51 1.90
CA HIS A 138 -6.39 -7.78 2.26
C HIS A 138 -5.39 -8.94 2.34
N ARG A 139 -5.61 -9.85 3.29
CA ARG A 139 -4.78 -11.06 3.53
C ARG A 139 -3.29 -10.73 3.61
N TYR A 140 -2.93 -9.88 4.56
CA TYR A 140 -1.60 -9.29 4.67
C TYR A 140 -1.08 -9.30 6.11
N ARG A 141 0.22 -9.10 6.27
CA ARG A 141 0.85 -8.69 7.53
C ARG A 141 1.93 -7.67 7.23
N GLU A 142 2.26 -6.83 8.19
CA GLU A 142 3.20 -5.73 7.96
C GLU A 142 4.01 -5.39 9.20
N THR A 143 5.09 -4.65 8.99
CA THR A 143 5.90 -4.06 10.05
C THR A 143 6.54 -2.77 9.53
N GLU A 144 6.87 -1.87 10.44
CA GLU A 144 7.68 -0.68 10.16
C GLU A 144 9.06 -0.84 10.81
N ARG A 145 10.12 -0.57 10.05
CA ARG A 145 11.50 -0.81 10.49
C ARG A 145 12.39 0.38 10.21
N SER A 146 13.10 0.83 11.24
CA SER A 146 14.17 1.84 11.14
C SER A 146 15.57 1.24 11.28
N HIS A 147 15.69 0.06 11.91
CA HIS A 147 16.96 -0.61 12.14
C HIS A 147 17.12 -1.75 11.12
N TRP A 148 18.22 -1.70 10.38
CA TRP A 148 18.57 -2.64 9.33
C TRP A 148 20.02 -3.12 9.53
N SER A 149 20.32 -4.34 9.08
CA SER A 149 21.73 -4.77 8.94
C SER A 149 22.50 -3.81 8.04
N LYS A 150 23.84 -3.85 8.12
CA LYS A 150 24.69 -2.98 7.30
C LYS A 150 24.42 -3.23 5.81
N GLU A 151 24.32 -4.50 5.43
CA GLU A 151 24.09 -4.96 4.06
C GLU A 151 22.72 -4.49 3.54
N CYS A 152 21.65 -4.66 4.32
CA CYS A 152 20.33 -4.17 3.92
C CYS A 152 20.26 -2.64 3.91
N GLN A 153 20.99 -1.96 4.79
CA GLN A 153 21.09 -0.51 4.79
C GLN A 153 21.77 0.01 3.51
N GLU A 154 22.78 -0.68 2.99
CA GLU A 154 23.43 -0.34 1.72
C GLU A 154 22.47 -0.50 0.52
N ILE A 155 21.68 -1.58 0.51
CA ILE A 155 20.62 -1.78 -0.50
C ILE A 155 19.58 -0.66 -0.43
N LEU A 156 19.10 -0.35 0.78
CA LEU A 156 18.15 0.74 0.98
C LEU A 156 18.74 2.07 0.56
N GLN A 157 20.01 2.35 0.86
CA GLN A 157 20.67 3.57 0.40
C GLN A 157 20.70 3.65 -1.13
N ARG A 158 20.96 2.55 -1.83
CA ARG A 158 20.88 2.51 -3.30
C ARG A 158 19.46 2.81 -3.81
N VAL A 159 18.42 2.32 -3.14
CA VAL A 159 17.02 2.70 -3.43
C VAL A 159 16.83 4.20 -3.24
N ARG A 160 17.37 4.75 -2.14
CA ARG A 160 17.27 6.18 -1.81
C ARG A 160 17.88 7.05 -2.89
N ASP A 161 19.11 6.73 -3.28
CA ASP A 161 19.89 7.48 -4.27
C ASP A 161 19.26 7.39 -5.66
N THR A 162 18.62 6.26 -5.98
CA THR A 162 17.95 6.04 -7.27
C THR A 162 16.58 6.75 -7.33
N ALA A 163 15.80 6.69 -6.24
CA ALA A 163 14.40 7.03 -6.28
C ALA A 163 14.06 8.43 -5.74
N PHE A 164 14.84 8.99 -4.82
CA PHE A 164 14.44 10.21 -4.14
C PHE A 164 15.26 11.41 -4.62
N PRO A 165 14.64 12.59 -4.82
CA PRO A 165 15.39 13.79 -5.17
C PRO A 165 16.40 14.14 -4.06
N PRO A 166 17.58 14.67 -4.43
CA PRO A 166 18.59 15.07 -3.45
C PRO A 166 18.05 16.07 -2.42
N GLY A 167 18.39 15.87 -1.15
CA GLY A 167 18.03 16.77 -0.05
C GLY A 167 16.58 16.65 0.44
N VAL A 168 15.77 15.76 -0.14
CA VAL A 168 14.40 15.52 0.33
C VAL A 168 14.42 14.59 1.55
N PRO A 169 13.91 15.04 2.73
CA PRO A 169 13.88 14.21 3.92
C PRO A 169 13.03 12.96 3.73
N GLN A 170 13.54 11.82 4.18
CA GLN A 170 12.86 10.53 4.06
C GLN A 170 12.22 10.09 5.37
N LEU A 171 11.18 9.26 5.29
CA LEU A 171 10.66 8.60 6.49
C LEU A 171 11.75 7.67 7.05
N ALA A 172 12.01 7.79 8.35
CA ALA A 172 12.99 6.95 9.04
C ALA A 172 12.53 5.48 9.08
N GLN A 173 11.21 5.26 9.18
CA GLN A 173 10.60 3.95 9.14
C GLN A 173 10.32 3.52 7.70
N VAL A 174 10.88 2.38 7.31
CA VAL A 174 10.60 1.69 6.05
C VAL A 174 9.47 0.71 6.29
N HIS A 175 8.44 0.77 5.43
CA HIS A 175 7.27 -0.10 5.51
C HIS A 175 7.58 -1.43 4.83
N VAL A 176 7.38 -2.53 5.54
CA VAL A 176 7.50 -3.88 4.99
C VAL A 176 6.13 -4.52 5.00
N LEU A 177 5.65 -4.89 3.81
CA LEU A 177 4.35 -5.49 3.60
C LEU A 177 4.51 -6.90 3.04
N ASP A 178 3.85 -7.87 3.65
CA ASP A 178 3.83 -9.28 3.23
C ASP A 178 2.40 -9.66 2.88
N LEU A 179 2.17 -9.93 1.59
CA LEU A 179 0.90 -10.41 1.05
C LEU A 179 0.94 -11.92 0.92
N ASP A 180 -0.11 -12.58 1.40
CA ASP A 180 -0.39 -13.98 1.10
C ASP A 180 -0.62 -14.16 -0.42
N LYS A 181 -0.60 -15.40 -0.91
CA LYS A 181 -0.92 -15.71 -2.32
C LYS A 181 -2.30 -15.20 -2.74
N THR A 182 -3.25 -15.16 -1.80
CA THR A 182 -4.60 -14.61 -2.01
C THR A 182 -4.72 -13.15 -1.57
N GLY A 183 -3.62 -12.52 -1.13
CA GLY A 183 -3.60 -11.14 -0.68
C GLY A 183 -3.47 -10.15 -1.82
N TYR A 184 -4.09 -8.99 -1.65
CA TYR A 184 -4.17 -7.96 -2.68
C TYR A 184 -4.33 -6.59 -2.03
N ILE A 185 -4.15 -5.55 -2.83
CA ILE A 185 -4.29 -4.16 -2.41
C ILE A 185 -5.30 -3.52 -3.34
N LYS A 186 -6.37 -2.93 -2.80
CA LYS A 186 -7.40 -2.23 -3.57
C LYS A 186 -6.89 -0.88 -4.10
N PRO A 187 -7.56 -0.28 -5.11
CA PRO A 187 -7.26 1.05 -5.59
C PRO A 187 -7.24 2.08 -4.46
N HIS A 188 -6.12 2.78 -4.29
CA HIS A 188 -5.97 3.85 -3.30
C HIS A 188 -4.87 4.85 -3.68
N ILE A 189 -4.86 6.00 -3.01
CA ILE A 189 -3.78 6.99 -3.08
C ILE A 189 -3.16 7.12 -1.69
N ASP A 190 -1.83 6.99 -1.61
CA ASP A 190 -1.11 7.18 -0.36
C ASP A 190 -1.36 8.57 0.23
N SER A 191 -1.66 8.62 1.52
CA SER A 191 -2.02 9.85 2.22
C SER A 191 -0.98 10.94 2.04
N VAL A 192 -1.38 12.08 1.47
CA VAL A 192 -0.53 13.27 1.31
C VAL A 192 -0.11 13.89 2.64
N LYS A 193 -0.76 13.51 3.75
CA LYS A 193 -0.40 13.97 5.10
C LYS A 193 0.83 13.26 5.66
N PHE A 194 1.14 12.07 5.16
CA PHE A 194 2.19 11.20 5.71
C PHE A 194 3.22 10.75 4.66
N CYS A 195 2.89 10.85 3.38
CA CYS A 195 3.77 10.50 2.26
C CYS A 195 3.98 11.71 1.34
N GLY A 196 5.24 12.05 1.08
CA GLY A 196 5.66 13.13 0.19
C GLY A 196 5.50 12.80 -1.29
N CYS A 197 6.38 13.38 -2.12
CA CYS A 197 6.29 13.32 -3.58
C CYS A 197 6.79 12.02 -4.23
N THR A 198 7.30 11.05 -3.47
CA THR A 198 7.93 9.84 -4.02
C THR A 198 7.60 8.62 -3.18
N ILE A 199 7.13 7.57 -3.86
CA ILE A 199 7.01 6.22 -3.32
C ILE A 199 7.99 5.34 -4.11
N ALA A 200 8.79 4.56 -3.40
CA ALA A 200 9.73 3.62 -4.00
C ALA A 200 9.59 2.27 -3.32
N GLY A 201 9.29 1.20 -4.06
CA GLY A 201 9.06 -0.11 -3.48
C GLY A 201 9.85 -1.21 -4.18
N LEU A 202 10.55 -2.02 -3.39
CA LEU A 202 11.15 -3.26 -3.84
C LEU A 202 10.11 -4.37 -3.85
N SER A 203 10.14 -5.23 -4.86
CA SER A 203 9.30 -6.44 -4.94
C SER A 203 10.15 -7.69 -4.72
N LEU A 204 9.80 -8.52 -3.74
CA LEU A 204 10.52 -9.75 -3.38
C LEU A 204 9.60 -10.97 -3.50
N LEU A 205 10.20 -12.15 -3.65
CA LEU A 205 9.60 -13.48 -3.64
C LEU A 205 8.68 -13.83 -4.82
N SER A 206 7.83 -12.92 -5.30
CA SER A 206 6.97 -13.22 -6.44
C SER A 206 6.61 -11.98 -7.22
N SER A 207 6.30 -12.21 -8.50
CA SER A 207 5.88 -11.15 -9.41
C SER A 207 4.41 -10.79 -9.17
N SER A 208 4.07 -9.54 -9.44
CA SER A 208 2.69 -9.05 -9.39
C SER A 208 2.46 -7.96 -10.43
N VAL A 209 1.20 -7.61 -10.66
CA VAL A 209 0.85 -6.44 -11.47
C VAL A 209 0.36 -5.33 -10.54
N MET A 210 0.99 -4.16 -10.66
CA MET A 210 0.48 -2.93 -10.08
C MET A 210 -0.32 -2.19 -11.14
N ARG A 211 -1.59 -1.91 -10.88
CA ARG A 211 -2.43 -1.11 -11.77
C ARG A 211 -2.59 0.28 -11.21
N LEU A 212 -2.43 1.28 -12.08
CA LEU A 212 -2.75 2.67 -11.80
C LEU A 212 -4.01 3.06 -12.57
N VAL A 213 -4.99 3.68 -11.91
CA VAL A 213 -6.22 4.18 -12.57
C VAL A 213 -6.46 5.62 -12.20
N SER A 214 -6.74 6.47 -13.19
CA SER A 214 -6.98 7.90 -12.96
C SER A 214 -8.24 8.14 -12.14
N GLU A 215 -8.15 9.02 -11.13
CA GLU A 215 -9.31 9.49 -10.36
C GLU A 215 -10.27 10.35 -11.20
N GLN A 216 -9.80 10.90 -12.32
CA GLN A 216 -10.60 11.76 -13.20
C GLN A 216 -11.26 10.97 -14.34
N ASN A 217 -10.62 9.89 -14.79
CA ASN A 217 -11.10 9.09 -15.91
C ASN A 217 -10.75 7.60 -15.71
N GLY A 218 -11.73 6.79 -15.34
CA GLY A 218 -11.53 5.34 -15.11
C GLY A 218 -11.11 4.55 -16.35
N HIS A 219 -11.15 5.13 -17.56
CA HIS A 219 -10.61 4.52 -18.77
C HIS A 219 -9.09 4.74 -18.95
N ASP A 220 -8.52 5.67 -18.19
CA ASP A 220 -7.08 5.95 -18.19
C ASP A 220 -6.38 5.10 -17.14
N TRP A 221 -5.63 4.10 -17.60
CA TRP A 221 -4.92 3.17 -16.74
C TRP A 221 -3.49 2.88 -17.22
N LEU A 222 -2.63 2.50 -16.28
CA LEU A 222 -1.27 2.02 -16.49
C LEU A 222 -1.03 0.78 -15.63
N ASP A 223 -0.70 -0.33 -16.26
CA ASP A 223 -0.21 -1.53 -15.59
C ASP A 223 1.32 -1.54 -15.58
N LEU A 224 1.89 -1.85 -14.42
CA LEU A 224 3.31 -2.05 -14.20
C LEU A 224 3.56 -3.50 -13.81
N LEU A 225 4.44 -4.17 -14.56
CA LEU A 225 4.89 -5.51 -14.22
C LEU A 225 5.96 -5.42 -13.13
N LEU A 226 5.60 -5.82 -11.92
CA LEU A 226 6.48 -5.82 -10.77
C LEU A 226 7.06 -7.22 -10.57
N GLU A 227 8.10 -7.53 -11.34
CA GLU A 227 8.81 -8.80 -11.15
C GLU A 227 9.52 -8.83 -9.80
N ARG A 228 9.77 -10.03 -9.27
CA ARG A 228 10.70 -10.16 -8.14
C ARG A 228 12.02 -9.47 -8.47
N ARG A 229 12.66 -8.90 -7.45
CA ARG A 229 13.91 -8.10 -7.53
C ARG A 229 13.80 -6.78 -8.26
N SER A 230 12.59 -6.37 -8.66
CA SER A 230 12.36 -5.06 -9.25
C SER A 230 12.25 -3.95 -8.20
N LEU A 231 12.59 -2.72 -8.62
CA LEU A 231 12.25 -1.49 -7.92
C LEU A 231 11.19 -0.74 -8.73
N TYR A 232 10.03 -0.43 -8.15
CA TYR A 232 9.10 0.53 -8.74
C TYR A 232 9.23 1.89 -8.08
N ILE A 233 8.97 2.94 -8.84
CA ILE A 233 8.98 4.32 -8.37
C ILE A 233 7.74 5.02 -8.91
N LEU A 234 7.00 5.69 -8.02
CA LEU A 234 5.85 6.51 -8.35
C LEU A 234 6.12 7.96 -7.91
N ARG A 235 6.03 8.89 -8.86
CA ARG A 235 6.14 10.34 -8.66
C ARG A 235 5.09 11.07 -9.49
N GLY A 236 4.98 12.39 -9.27
CA GLY A 236 4.19 13.26 -10.13
C GLY A 236 2.73 12.78 -10.25
N PRO A 237 2.13 12.82 -11.47
CA PRO A 237 0.76 12.38 -11.68
C PRO A 237 0.48 10.97 -11.19
N ALA A 238 1.41 10.03 -11.37
CA ALA A 238 1.23 8.63 -10.96
C ALA A 238 1.07 8.45 -9.43
N ARG A 239 1.62 9.37 -8.63
CA ARG A 239 1.49 9.33 -7.16
C ARG A 239 0.27 10.10 -6.64
N TYR A 240 -0.21 11.09 -7.38
CA TYR A 240 -1.20 12.07 -6.89
C TYR A 240 -2.55 12.04 -7.60
N GLU A 241 -2.58 11.65 -8.88
CA GLU A 241 -3.77 11.71 -9.74
C GLU A 241 -4.30 10.32 -10.10
N PHE A 242 -3.54 9.27 -9.78
CA PHE A 242 -3.87 7.89 -10.05
C PHE A 242 -3.91 7.11 -8.75
N THR A 243 -4.97 6.33 -8.56
CA THR A 243 -4.96 5.25 -7.60
C THR A 243 -3.91 4.23 -7.99
N HIS A 244 -3.43 3.45 -7.03
CA HIS A 244 -2.61 2.27 -7.28
C HIS A 244 -3.18 1.07 -6.54
N GLU A 245 -3.05 -0.10 -7.14
CA GLU A 245 -3.53 -1.37 -6.60
C GLU A 245 -2.56 -2.51 -6.95
N ILE A 246 -2.60 -3.60 -6.19
CA ILE A 246 -1.91 -4.85 -6.52
C ILE A 246 -3.00 -5.88 -6.81
N LEU A 247 -3.08 -6.31 -8.06
CA LEU A 247 -4.17 -7.16 -8.56
C LEU A 247 -4.20 -8.52 -7.83
N LYS A 248 -5.40 -8.98 -7.46
CA LYS A 248 -5.62 -10.35 -6.97
C LYS A 248 -5.36 -11.36 -8.09
N ASP A 249 -5.16 -12.64 -7.72
CA ASP A 249 -4.73 -13.66 -8.68
C ASP A 249 -5.63 -13.67 -9.91
N GLU A 250 -6.95 -13.73 -9.73
CA GLU A 250 -7.95 -13.88 -10.79
C GLU A 250 -7.88 -12.76 -11.84
N GLU A 251 -7.40 -11.58 -11.48
CA GLU A 251 -7.30 -10.38 -12.33
C GLU A 251 -5.86 -10.03 -12.71
N SER A 252 -4.87 -10.76 -12.18
CA SER A 252 -3.44 -10.49 -12.37
C SER A 252 -2.98 -10.89 -13.77
N PHE A 253 -3.17 -9.97 -14.72
CA PHE A 253 -2.73 -10.08 -16.11
C PHE A 253 -1.88 -8.88 -16.51
N PHE A 254 -0.85 -9.11 -17.32
CA PHE A 254 -0.03 -8.06 -17.91
C PHE A 254 0.17 -8.35 -19.40
N GLY A 255 -0.25 -7.42 -20.27
CA GLY A 255 -0.17 -7.61 -21.73
C GLY A 255 -0.89 -8.86 -22.22
N GLY A 256 -2.01 -9.23 -21.61
CA GLY A 256 -2.75 -10.47 -21.90
C GLY A 256 -2.17 -11.75 -21.30
N ARG A 257 -0.97 -11.69 -20.69
CA ARG A 257 -0.34 -12.83 -20.03
C ARG A 257 -0.73 -12.88 -18.56
N LYS A 258 -1.21 -14.03 -18.09
CA LYS A 258 -1.46 -14.28 -16.65
C LYS A 258 -0.14 -14.17 -15.88
N ILE A 259 -0.15 -13.44 -14.77
CA ILE A 259 0.93 -13.35 -13.79
C ILE A 259 0.42 -13.99 -12.50
N PRO A 260 0.69 -15.30 -12.27
CA PRO A 260 0.21 -16.00 -11.07
C PRO A 260 0.69 -15.31 -9.79
N ARG A 261 -0.22 -15.11 -8.84
CA ARG A 261 0.08 -14.54 -7.53
C ARG A 261 0.54 -15.63 -6.58
N GLU A 262 1.66 -15.36 -5.92
CA GLU A 262 2.19 -16.13 -4.80
C GLU A 262 2.43 -15.19 -3.62
N ARG A 263 2.97 -15.72 -2.51
CA ARG A 263 3.41 -14.88 -1.39
C ARG A 263 4.38 -13.81 -1.92
N ARG A 264 4.12 -12.55 -1.59
CA ARG A 264 4.91 -11.39 -2.05
C ARG A 264 5.27 -10.52 -0.86
N ILE A 265 6.55 -10.17 -0.74
CA ILE A 265 7.00 -9.14 0.20
C ILE A 265 7.36 -7.89 -0.59
N SER A 266 6.96 -6.73 -0.09
CA SER A 266 7.46 -5.44 -0.55
C SER A 266 8.10 -4.65 0.57
N VAL A 267 9.18 -3.94 0.22
CA VAL A 267 9.90 -3.02 1.10
C VAL A 267 9.74 -1.61 0.51
N ILE A 268 8.94 -0.78 1.16
CA ILE A 268 8.46 0.50 0.64
C ILE A 268 9.12 1.65 1.41
N CYS A 269 9.88 2.45 0.67
CA CYS A 269 10.45 3.72 1.10
C CYS A 269 9.53 4.86 0.65
N ARG A 270 9.39 5.87 1.50
CA ARG A 270 8.63 7.10 1.22
C ARG A 270 9.38 8.30 1.75
N ASN A 271 9.14 9.47 1.16
CA ASN A 271 9.63 10.73 1.71
C ASN A 271 8.63 11.41 2.63
N LEU A 272 9.13 12.31 3.48
CA LEU A 272 8.30 13.20 4.27
C LEU A 272 7.49 14.13 3.35
N PRO A 273 6.25 14.50 3.73
CA PRO A 273 5.52 15.57 3.07
C PRO A 273 6.36 16.85 3.03
N LEU A 274 6.31 17.57 1.92
CA LEU A 274 6.94 18.88 1.86
C LEU A 274 6.24 19.81 2.88
N PRO A 275 6.99 20.65 3.61
CA PRO A 275 6.39 21.63 4.50
C PRO A 275 5.45 22.51 3.68
N SER A 276 4.26 22.78 4.21
CA SER A 276 3.36 23.73 3.58
C SER A 276 4.07 25.08 3.49
N THR A 277 4.23 25.63 2.29
CA THR A 277 4.65 27.01 2.14
C THR A 277 3.68 27.86 2.95
N PRO A 278 4.13 28.62 3.97
CA PRO A 278 3.24 29.55 4.64
C PRO A 278 2.71 30.57 3.62
N PRO A 279 1.48 31.08 3.83
CA PRO A 279 0.86 32.05 2.93
C PRO A 279 1.68 33.33 2.79
#